data_AF-A0A1M3D5K2-F1
#
_entry.id   AF-A0A1M3D5K2-F1
#
_cell.length_a   1.000
_cell.length_b   1.000
_cell.length_c   1.000
_cell.angle_alpha   90.00
_cell.angle_beta   90.00
_cell.angle_gamma   90.00
#
_symmetry.space_group_name_H-M   'P 1'
#
loop_
_entity.id
_entity.type
_entity.pdbx_description
1 polymer ?
#
loop_
_entity_poly.entity_id
_entity_poly.type
_entity_poly.pdbx_seq_one_letter_code
_entity_poly.pdbx_strand_id
1 'polypeptide(L)' 'MEARTAVTVKFAKVGAAYAAGTPSFTGSALITSLSVQADNGAVATMSVTLTGTGALTKAEA' A
#
# COMPACT_ATOMS: atom_id res chain seq x y z
N MET A 1 -7.09 -9.67 -22.79
CA MET A 1 -7.18 -8.98 -21.49
C MET A 1 -5.94 -9.39 -20.71
N GLU A 2 -4.98 -8.50 -20.49
CA GLU A 2 -3.84 -8.85 -19.65
C GLU A 2 -4.32 -9.05 -18.20
N ALA A 3 -3.93 -10.18 -17.61
CA ALA A 3 -4.23 -10.44 -16.22
C ALA A 3 -3.42 -9.48 -15.35
N ARG A 4 -4.09 -8.68 -14.53
CA ARG A 4 -3.40 -7.85 -13.54
C ARG A 4 -2.86 -8.77 -12.44
N THR A 5 -1.55 -8.73 -12.22
CA THR A 5 -0.90 -9.46 -11.12
C THR A 5 -1.17 -8.74 -9.80
N ALA A 6 -1.58 -9.50 -8.78
CA ALA A 6 -1.73 -8.95 -7.44
C ALA A 6 -0.36 -8.59 -6.85
N VAL A 7 -0.30 -7.45 -6.15
CA VAL A 7 0.88 -6.98 -5.43
C VAL A 7 0.76 -7.28 -3.95
N THR A 8 1.88 -7.55 -3.30
CA THR A 8 1.94 -7.67 -1.83
C THR A 8 2.01 -6.28 -1.22
N VAL A 9 1.13 -5.99 -0.27
CA VAL A 9 1.09 -4.73 0.47
C VAL A 9 1.42 -4.99 1.92
N LYS A 10 2.30 -4.18 2.51
CA LYS A 10 2.57 -4.14 3.95
C LYS A 10 2.21 -2.77 4.48
N PHE A 11 1.43 -2.71 5.55
CA PHE A 11 1.12 -1.46 6.23
C PHE A 11 1.18 -1.63 7.74
N ALA A 12 1.53 -0.56 8.42
CA ALA A 12 1.70 -0.53 9.86
C ALA A 12 1.13 0.79 10.39
N LYS A 13 0.66 0.77 11.63
CA LYS A 13 0.19 2.00 12.26
C LYS A 13 1.38 2.86 12.68
N VAL A 14 1.45 4.09 12.19
CA VAL A 14 2.51 5.03 12.60
C VAL A 14 2.08 5.72 13.90
N GLY A 15 2.87 5.59 14.96
CA GLY A 15 2.61 6.23 16.26
C GLY A 15 3.66 5.91 17.31
N ALA A 16 3.90 6.84 18.26
CA ALA A 16 4.97 6.74 19.26
C ALA A 16 4.74 5.68 20.36
N ALA A 17 3.57 5.03 20.40
CA ALA A 17 3.12 4.23 21.54
C ALA A 17 3.47 2.73 21.46
N TYR A 18 4.29 2.29 20.51
CA TYR A 18 4.56 0.86 20.29
C TYR A 18 5.90 0.41 20.89
N ALA A 19 6.00 0.38 22.23
CA ALA A 19 7.20 -0.05 22.96
C ALA A 19 7.59 -1.53 22.72
N ALA A 20 6.67 -2.36 22.20
CA ALA A 20 6.88 -3.78 21.90
C ALA A 20 6.99 -4.08 20.38
N GLY A 21 7.16 -3.05 19.54
CA GLY A 21 7.19 -3.18 18.08
C GLY A 21 5.89 -2.75 17.41
N THR A 22 6.00 -2.17 16.20
CA THR A 22 4.85 -1.63 15.46
C THR A 22 4.03 -2.78 14.85
N PRO A 23 2.75 -2.95 15.22
CA PRO A 23 1.92 -3.96 14.58
C PRO A 23 1.79 -3.66 13.09
N SER A 24 2.18 -4.63 12.27
CA SER A 24 2.11 -4.54 10.82
C SER A 24 1.25 -5.67 10.25
N PHE A 25 0.67 -5.42 9.09
CA PHE A 25 -0.20 -6.34 8.38
C PHE A 25 0.28 -6.48 6.94
N THR A 26 0.17 -7.69 6.39
CA THR A 26 0.47 -8.00 5.00
C THR A 26 -0.76 -8.57 4.31
N GLY A 27 -0.89 -8.32 3.01
CA GLY A 27 -1.95 -8.88 2.18
C GLY A 27 -1.69 -8.68 0.69
N SER A 28 -2.60 -9.16 -0.14
CA SER A 28 -2.55 -8.98 -1.59
C SER A 28 -3.58 -7.98 -2.06
N ALA A 29 -3.22 -7.15 -3.03
CA ALA A 29 -4.13 -6.17 -3.63
C ALA A 29 -3.91 -6.05 -5.14
N LEU A 30 -4.97 -5.64 -5.85
CA LEU A 30 -4.89 -5.23 -7.25
C LEU A 30 -4.86 -3.72 -7.33
N ILE A 31 -3.95 -3.17 -8.14
CA ILE A 31 -4.00 -1.76 -8.51
C ILE A 31 -5.20 -1.55 -9.42
N THR A 32 -6.12 -0.68 -9.00
CA THR A 32 -7.35 -0.37 -9.75
C THR A 32 -7.24 0.95 -10.49
N SER A 33 -6.51 1.91 -9.95
CA SER A 33 -6.24 3.21 -10.58
C SER A 33 -4.81 3.69 -10.31
N LEU A 34 -4.26 4.42 -11.28
CA LEU A 34 -2.98 5.11 -11.21
C LEU A 34 -3.14 6.48 -11.87
N SER A 35 -2.75 7.53 -11.17
CA SER A 35 -2.68 8.89 -11.72
C SER A 35 -1.36 9.55 -11.37
N VAL A 36 -0.77 10.25 -12.34
CA VAL A 36 0.46 11.01 -12.17
C VAL A 36 0.20 12.45 -12.60
N GLN A 37 0.53 13.40 -11.73
CA GLN A 37 0.49 14.82 -12.02
C GLN A 37 1.90 15.40 -11.81
N ALA A 38 2.41 16.10 -12.83
CA ALA A 38 3.73 16.71 -12.80
C ALA A 38 3.64 18.09 -13.44
N ASP A 39 3.37 19.10 -12.61
CA ASP A 39 3.32 20.49 -13.04
C ASP A 39 4.74 21.07 -13.11
N ASN A 40 4.97 22.00 -14.05
CA ASN A 40 6.32 22.50 -14.34
C ASN A 40 6.94 23.17 -13.11
N GLY A 41 8.12 22.68 -12.70
CA GLY A 41 8.85 23.18 -11.53
C GLY A 41 8.33 22.68 -10.17
N ALA A 42 7.29 21.84 -10.14
CA ALA A 42 6.77 21.23 -8.92
C ALA A 42 7.20 19.77 -8.76
N VAL A 43 7.06 19.22 -7.55
CA VAL A 43 7.27 17.79 -7.30
C VAL A 43 6.14 17.00 -7.95
N ALA A 44 6.50 16.00 -8.74
CA ALA A 44 5.52 15.08 -9.32
C ALA A 44 4.79 14.30 -8.22
N THR A 45 3.46 14.28 -8.30
CA THR A 45 2.60 13.51 -7.39
C THR A 45 2.06 12.29 -8.10
N MET A 46 2.27 11.12 -7.52
CA MET A 46 1.68 9.86 -7.99
C MET A 46 0.64 9.39 -6.97
N SER A 47 -0.57 9.11 -7.43
CA SER A 47 -1.64 8.52 -6.63
C SER A 47 -1.97 7.12 -7.14
N VAL A 48 -2.01 6.17 -6.21
CA VAL A 48 -2.29 4.76 -6.49
C VAL A 48 -3.51 4.34 -5.68
N THR A 49 -4.51 3.76 -6.34
CA THR A 49 -5.65 3.14 -5.68
C THR A 49 -5.53 1.62 -5.80
N LEU A 50 -5.71 0.92 -4.68
CA LEU A 50 -5.65 -0.54 -4.63
C LEU A 50 -6.92 -1.10 -4.00
N THR A 51 -7.31 -2.29 -4.44
CA THR A 51 -8.39 -3.08 -3.83
C THR A 51 -7.80 -4.38 -3.31
N GLY A 52 -7.99 -4.66 -2.01
CA GLY A 52 -7.55 -5.90 -1.39
C GLY A 52 -8.28 -7.11 -1.98
N THR A 53 -7.57 -8.21 -2.19
CA THR A 53 -8.12 -9.44 -2.80
C THR A 53 -8.32 -10.57 -1.80
N GLY A 54 -8.14 -10.32 -0.50
CA GLY A 54 -8.25 -11.36 0.53
C GLY A 54 -8.05 -10.84 1.95
N ALA A 55 -7.97 -11.78 2.88
CA ALA A 55 -7.73 -11.49 4.29
C ALA A 55 -6.31 -10.96 4.52
N LEU A 56 -6.15 -10.19 5.60
CA LEU A 56 -4.86 -9.70 6.06
C LEU A 56 -4.22 -10.70 7.01
N THR A 57 -2.92 -10.86 6.89
CA THR A 57 -2.09 -11.60 7.84
C THR A 57 -1.38 -10.59 8.73
N LYS A 58 -1.36 -10.85 10.05
CA LYS A 58 -0.51 -10.08 10.96
C LYS A 58 0.94 -10.41 10.61
N ALA A 59 1.72 -9.40 10.25
CA ALA A 59 3.15 -9.59 10.05
C ALA A 59 3.82 -9.68 11.43
N GLU A 60 4.59 -10.73 11.63
CA GLU A 60 5.39 -10.93 12.83
C GLU A 60 6.40 -9.77 12.98
N ALA A 61 6.66 -9.39 14.22
CA ALA A 61 7.55 -8.29 14.58
C ALA A 61 9.01 -8.71 14.52
#